data_AF-A0A1T4WIM3-F1
#
_entry.id   AF-A0A1T4WIM3-F1
#
_cell.length_a   1.000
_cell.length_b   1.000
_cell.length_c   1.000
_cell.angle_alpha   90.00
_cell.angle_beta   90.00
_cell.angle_gamma   90.00
#
_symmetry.space_group_name_H-M   'P 1'
#
loop_
_entity.id
_entity.type
_entity.pdbx_description
1 polymer ?
#
loop_
_entity_poly.entity_id
_entity_poly.type
_entity_poly.pdbx_seq_one_letter_code
_entity_poly.pdbx_strand_id
1 'polypeptide(L)' 'MDYSQKDIPLEIHHGEILSFENGQTLRFESNGEAKDLFFGDEWSPTIQLFPACDYSFENAGDNYKATALFEDGLKVEKI' A
#
# COMPACT_ATOMS: atom_id res chain seq x y z
N MET A 1 7.45 8.75 6.42
CA MET A 1 7.91 9.63 5.32
C MET A 1 6.89 9.56 4.19
N ASP A 2 6.99 10.43 3.20
CA ASP A 2 6.13 10.42 2.00
C ASP A 2 6.94 9.90 0.80
N TYR A 3 6.42 8.87 0.14
CA TYR A 3 7.00 8.26 -1.06
C TYR A 3 6.18 8.64 -2.29
N SER A 4 6.80 8.52 -3.46
CA SER A 4 6.17 8.76 -4.75
C SER A 4 6.15 7.49 -5.60
N GLN A 5 5.29 7.48 -6.63
CA GLN A 5 5.23 6.39 -7.62
C GLN A 5 6.60 6.02 -8.23
N LYS A 6 7.55 6.96 -8.28
CA LYS A 6 8.90 6.76 -8.84
C LYS A 6 9.81 5.93 -7.92
N ASP A 7 9.46 5.84 -6.65
CA ASP A 7 10.22 5.07 -5.66
C ASP A 7 9.88 3.56 -5.74
N ILE A 8 8.82 3.18 -6.48
CA ILE A 8 8.39 1.78 -6.63
C ILE A 8 9.43 1.02 -7.48
N PRO A 9 9.94 -0.15 -7.06
CA PRO A 9 9.49 -0.94 -5.90
C PRO A 9 10.02 -0.43 -4.57
N LEU A 10 9.14 -0.37 -3.57
CA LEU A 10 9.46 0.10 -2.23
C LEU A 10 8.70 -0.66 -1.14
N GLU A 11 9.12 -0.48 0.10
CA GLU A 11 8.41 -0.90 1.30
C GLU A 11 7.99 0.36 2.06
N ILE A 12 6.71 0.48 2.37
CA ILE A 12 6.22 1.52 3.30
C ILE A 12 5.99 0.89 4.67
N HIS A 13 6.27 1.65 5.73
CA HIS A 13 5.95 1.31 7.11
C HIS A 13 4.70 2.04 7.61
N HIS A 14 4.22 1.68 8.80
CA HIS A 14 3.03 2.31 9.37
C HIS A 14 3.19 3.84 9.48
N GLY A 15 2.19 4.58 9.03
CA GLY A 15 2.19 6.04 9.03
C GLY A 15 2.93 6.66 7.84
N GLU A 16 3.47 5.84 6.94
CA GLU A 16 4.05 6.30 5.67
C GLU A 16 3.02 6.24 4.55
N ILE A 17 3.16 7.15 3.59
CA ILE A 17 2.18 7.34 2.52
C ILE A 17 2.90 7.27 1.19
N LEU A 18 2.36 6.48 0.26
CA LEU A 18 2.78 6.44 -1.14
C LEU A 18 1.81 7.26 -1.99
N SER A 19 2.31 8.29 -2.67
CA SER A 19 1.53 9.13 -3.59
C SER A 19 1.72 8.72 -5.05
N PHE A 20 0.63 8.57 -5.79
CA PHE A 20 0.62 8.24 -7.21
C PHE A 20 0.47 9.49 -8.09
N GLU A 21 0.86 9.40 -9.35
CA GLU A 21 0.85 10.54 -10.28
C GLU A 21 -0.56 11.07 -10.61
N ASN A 22 -1.59 10.26 -10.39
CA ASN A 22 -2.99 10.67 -10.52
C ASN A 22 -3.56 11.37 -9.26
N GLY A 23 -2.75 11.58 -8.23
CA GLY A 23 -3.14 12.21 -6.98
C GLY A 23 -3.79 11.27 -5.95
N GLN A 24 -4.00 9.99 -6.27
CA GLN A 24 -4.36 9.00 -5.26
C GLN A 24 -3.16 8.69 -4.36
N THR A 25 -3.44 8.26 -3.14
CA THR A 25 -2.44 7.81 -2.17
C THR A 25 -2.70 6.38 -1.74
N LEU A 26 -1.69 5.69 -1.25
CA LEU A 26 -1.79 4.41 -0.56
C LEU A 26 -1.12 4.55 0.81
N ARG A 27 -1.84 4.16 1.85
CA ARG A 27 -1.32 3.99 3.20
C ARG A 27 -1.85 2.69 3.78
N PHE A 28 -1.23 2.20 4.83
CA PHE A 28 -1.80 1.11 5.62
C PHE A 28 -1.78 1.42 7.10
N GLU A 29 -2.69 0.78 7.83
CA GLU A 29 -2.69 0.73 9.28
C GLU A 29 -2.56 -0.73 9.72
N SER A 30 -1.85 -0.96 10.81
CA SER A 30 -1.61 -2.31 11.35
C SER A 30 -2.71 -2.64 12.35
N ASN A 31 -3.38 -3.77 12.14
CA ASN A 31 -4.47 -4.27 12.99
C ASN A 31 -4.14 -5.69 13.46
N GLY A 32 -3.41 -5.78 14.57
CA GLY A 32 -2.74 -7.02 14.95
C GLY A 32 -1.64 -7.36 13.94
N GLU A 33 -1.72 -8.54 13.33
CA GLU A 33 -0.79 -8.93 12.24
C GLU A 33 -1.30 -8.56 10.84
N ALA A 34 -2.55 -8.11 10.73
CA ALA A 34 -3.12 -7.72 9.45
C ALA A 34 -2.78 -6.27 9.10
N LYS A 35 -2.82 -5.98 7.79
CA LYS A 35 -2.59 -4.65 7.21
C LYS A 35 -3.87 -4.20 6.53
N ASP A 36 -4.46 -3.16 7.09
CA ASP A 36 -5.64 -2.49 6.56
C ASP A 36 -5.16 -1.43 5.56
N LEU A 37 -5.40 -1.66 4.26
CA LEU A 37 -4.96 -0.77 3.18
C LEU A 37 -6.04 0.26 2.89
N PHE A 38 -5.62 1.50 2.70
CA PHE A 38 -6.47 2.64 2.39
C PHE A 38 -5.96 3.32 1.13
N PHE A 39 -6.88 3.64 0.21
CA PHE A 39 -6.57 4.40 -0.98
C PHE A 39 -7.18 5.80 -0.90
N GLY A 40 -6.39 6.84 -1.18
CA GLY A 40 -6.83 8.24 -1.05
C GLY A 40 -7.22 8.61 0.39
N ASP A 41 -8.32 9.35 0.53
CA ASP A 41 -8.86 9.85 1.80
C ASP A 41 -9.97 8.96 2.38
N GLU A 42 -9.96 7.66 2.07
CA GLU A 42 -10.96 6.72 2.59
C GLU A 42 -10.86 6.55 4.12
N TRP A 43 -12.02 6.56 4.78
CA TRP A 43 -12.17 6.35 6.23
C TRP A 43 -12.23 4.87 6.63
N SER A 44 -12.56 3.99 5.68
CA SER A 44 -12.65 2.56 5.89
C SER A 44 -11.60 1.87 5.03
N PRO A 45 -10.99 0.78 5.51
CA PRO A 45 -10.01 0.07 4.72
C PRO A 45 -10.68 -0.53 3.49
N THR A 46 -10.05 -0.33 2.33
CA THR A 46 -10.48 -0.90 1.06
C THR A 46 -10.31 -2.42 1.10
N ILE A 47 -9.24 -2.90 1.76
CA ILE A 47 -8.96 -4.32 1.97
C ILE A 47 -8.09 -4.54 3.22
N GLN A 48 -8.28 -5.69 3.86
CA GLN A 48 -7.41 -6.18 4.93
C GLN A 48 -6.56 -7.35 4.40
N LEU A 49 -5.24 -7.27 4.57
CA LEU A 49 -4.29 -8.30 4.17
C LEU A 49 -3.60 -8.94 5.38
N PHE A 50 -3.58 -10.27 5.41
CA PHE A 50 -2.74 -11.01 6.36
C PHE A 50 -1.30 -11.13 5.83
N PRO A 51 -0.32 -11.42 6.69
CA PRO A 51 1.05 -11.61 6.27
C PRO A 51 1.20 -12.62 5.13
N ALA A 52 2.07 -12.31 4.18
CA ALA A 52 2.31 -13.02 2.92
C ALA A 52 1.13 -13.05 1.93
N CYS A 53 0.00 -12.39 2.21
CA CYS A 53 -1.04 -12.16 1.21
C CYS A 53 -0.71 -10.94 0.34
N ASP A 54 -1.17 -11.00 -0.91
CA ASP A 54 -1.05 -9.91 -1.87
C ASP A 54 -2.41 -9.40 -2.35
N TYR A 55 -2.41 -8.15 -2.80
CA TYR A 55 -3.51 -7.48 -3.46
C TYR A 55 -3.02 -6.79 -4.72
N SER A 56 -3.64 -7.11 -5.85
CA SER A 56 -3.36 -6.46 -7.13
C SER A 56 -4.36 -5.36 -7.41
N PHE A 57 -3.89 -4.20 -7.85
CA PHE A 57 -4.73 -3.03 -8.12
C PHE A 57 -4.18 -2.22 -9.30
N GLU A 58 -5.07 -1.56 -10.03
CA GLU A 58 -4.71 -0.58 -11.06
C GLU A 58 -4.68 0.81 -10.44
N ASN A 59 -3.63 1.58 -10.73
CA ASN A 59 -3.56 2.98 -10.34
C ASN A 59 -2.73 3.78 -11.34
N ALA A 60 -3.09 5.05 -11.59
CA ALA A 60 -2.39 5.93 -12.53
C ALA A 60 -2.08 5.30 -13.93
N GLY A 61 -2.90 4.33 -14.39
CA GLY A 61 -2.72 3.63 -15.67
C GLY A 61 -1.72 2.46 -15.65
N ASP A 62 -1.21 2.09 -14.48
CA ASP A 62 -0.30 0.97 -14.26
C ASP A 62 -0.92 -0.09 -13.32
N ASN A 63 -0.40 -1.32 -13.38
CA ASN A 63 -0.80 -2.40 -12.47
C ASN A 63 0.24 -2.57 -11.36
N TYR A 64 -0.22 -2.68 -10.13
CA TYR A 64 0.62 -2.85 -8.95
C TYR A 64 0.18 -4.03 -8.11
N LYS A 65 1.12 -4.51 -7.29
CA LYS A 65 0.91 -5.50 -6.25
C LYS A 65 1.35 -4.93 -4.92
N ALA A 66 0.47 -4.97 -3.92
CA ALA A 66 0.83 -4.75 -2.53
C ALA A 66 0.91 -6.11 -1.81
N THR A 67 2.03 -6.40 -1.16
CA THR A 67 2.23 -7.61 -0.35
C THR A 67 2.41 -7.23 1.11
N ALA A 68 1.54 -7.77 1.98
CA ALA A 68 1.67 -7.60 3.42
C ALA A 68 2.84 -8.44 3.93
N LEU A 69 3.83 -7.80 4.56
CA LEU A 69 4.96 -8.51 5.18
C LEU A 69 4.59 -9.04 6.57
N PHE A 70 5.41 -9.91 7.15
CA PHE A 70 5.27 -10.30 8.55
C PHE A 70 5.70 -9.18 9.50
N GLU A 71 6.70 -8.41 9.09
CA GLU A 71 7.10 -7.19 9.77
C GLU A 71 6.07 -6.07 9.51
N ASP A 72 6.25 -4.94 10.19
CA ASP A 72 5.40 -3.75 10.05
C ASP A 72 5.70 -3.02 8.73
N GLY A 73 5.50 -3.71 7.60
CA GLY A 73 5.84 -3.23 6.27
C GLY A 73 4.91 -3.75 5.18
N LEU A 74 4.57 -2.87 4.23
CA LEU A 74 3.83 -3.21 3.02
C LEU A 74 4.76 -3.01 1.82
N LYS A 75 5.05 -4.10 1.11
CA LYS A 75 5.85 -4.05 -0.11
C LYS A 75 4.95 -3.71 -1.29
N VAL A 76 5.34 -2.72 -2.10
CA VAL A 76 4.61 -2.32 -3.31
C VAL A 76 5.51 -2.50 -4.52
N GLU A 77 5.00 -3.21 -5.54
CA GLU A 77 5.73 -3.54 -6.77
C GLU A 77 4.84 -3.31 -8.00
N LYS A 78 5.45 -2.96 -9.14
CA LYS A 78 4.77 -2.90 -10.43
C LYS A 78 4.68 -4.31 -11.05
N ILE A 79 3.56 -4.64 -11.69
CA ILE A 79 3.33 -5.90 -12.41
C ILE A 79 3.47 -5.69 -13.91
#